data_AF-A0A538RNN0-F1
#
_entry.id   AF-A0A538RNN0-F1
#
_cell.length_a   1.000
_cell.length_b   1.000
_cell.length_c   1.000
_cell.angle_alpha   90.00
_cell.angle_beta   90.00
_cell.angle_gamma   90.00
#
_symmetry.space_group_name_H-M   'P 1'
#
loop_
_entity.id
_entity.type
_entity.pdbx_description
1 polymer ?
#
loop_
_entity_poly.entity_id
_entity_poly.type
_entity_poly.pdbx_seq_one_letter_code
_entity_poly.pdbx_strand_id
1 'polypeptide(L)'
;MPNLHSHAFQRGMAGLAEIGGPDQDTFWTWRETMYRLALALSPDDVQAVAALAYVEMLEAGFSPGRRVPLPARRSRRSSLSRPAEMAGRIIAAAGETGIGLTLLPVFYAYGGFGGQSPAPSQRRFISDPDAFGHLIEASRRKALAHPGTVIGVAPHSLRAITPQELAAILPLAGDGPIHIHAAEQLREVDDCLAWSGRRPVEWLLEQAAADSRWCFVHATHMTPGPLTTAFKISGVGVWHGGAQDAMYR
;
A
#
# COMPACT_ATOMS: atom_id res chain seq x y z
N MET A 1 -3.59 -5.38 18.68
CA MET A 1 -4.52 -4.70 17.75
C MET A 1 -3.87 -4.65 16.37
N PRO A 2 -4.51 -5.06 15.26
CA PRO A 2 -3.87 -5.02 13.95
C PRO A 2 -3.75 -3.58 13.42
N ASN A 3 -2.60 -3.23 12.84
CA ASN A 3 -2.48 -2.07 11.95
C ASN A 3 -2.64 -2.57 10.50
N LEU A 4 -3.70 -2.14 9.81
CA LEU A 4 -4.08 -2.67 8.51
C LEU A 4 -3.45 -1.93 7.32
N HIS A 5 -2.78 -0.80 7.55
CA HIS A 5 -2.19 -0.01 6.48
C HIS A 5 -0.95 0.76 6.93
N SER A 6 0.15 0.65 6.18
CA SER A 6 1.38 1.37 6.48
C SER A 6 2.26 1.54 5.24
N HIS A 7 2.84 2.73 5.11
CA HIS A 7 3.97 3.01 4.24
C HIS A 7 5.20 3.29 5.12
N ALA A 8 5.93 2.23 5.49
CA ALA A 8 6.96 2.30 6.52
C ALA A 8 8.01 3.42 6.29
N PHE A 9 8.45 3.63 5.04
CA PHE A 9 9.44 4.66 4.71
C PHE A 9 8.98 6.09 5.04
N GLN A 10 7.67 6.36 5.04
CA GLN A 10 7.14 7.69 5.38
C GLN A 10 7.39 8.05 6.84
N ARG A 11 7.66 7.08 7.71
CA ARG A 11 8.10 7.37 9.09
C ARG A 11 9.38 8.21 9.11
N GLY A 12 10.26 8.07 8.12
CA GLY A 12 11.48 8.87 7.97
C GLY A 12 11.24 10.35 7.66
N MET A 13 10.02 10.76 7.30
CA MET A 13 9.63 12.17 7.11
C MET A 13 8.53 12.63 8.06
N ALA A 14 8.13 11.81 9.05
CA ALA A 14 7.10 12.20 10.00
C ALA A 14 7.51 13.48 10.74
N GLY A 15 6.68 14.53 10.68
CA GLY A 15 6.96 15.85 11.26
C GLY A 15 7.88 16.76 10.42
N LEU A 16 8.43 16.28 9.29
CA LEU A 16 9.30 17.09 8.41
C LEU A 16 8.54 17.73 7.25
N ALA A 17 7.28 17.37 7.05
CA ALA A 17 6.42 17.91 6.01
C ALA A 17 5.52 19.07 6.49
N GLU A 18 5.62 19.47 7.76
CA GLU A 18 4.84 20.56 8.37
C GLU A 18 5.48 21.95 8.11
N ILE A 19 6.24 22.08 7.03
CA ILE A 19 6.97 23.32 6.71
C ILE A 19 6.20 24.07 5.63
N GLY A 20 5.55 25.15 6.04
CA GLY A 20 4.81 26.07 5.16
C GLY A 20 5.63 26.56 3.98
N GLY A 21 5.18 26.25 2.76
CA GLY A 21 5.67 26.88 1.53
C GLY A 21 5.07 28.29 1.31
N PRO A 22 5.55 29.03 0.29
CA PRO A 22 4.93 30.29 -0.12
C PRO A 22 3.54 30.10 -0.76
N ASP A 23 3.24 28.90 -1.27
CA ASP A 23 1.93 28.49 -1.79
C ASP A 23 1.13 27.73 -0.73
N GLN A 24 -0.18 27.54 -0.94
CA GLN A 24 -1.02 26.74 -0.05
C GLN A 24 -0.52 25.28 0.01
N ASP A 25 -0.24 24.80 1.22
CA ASP A 25 0.08 23.39 1.43
C ASP A 25 -1.14 22.52 1.18
N THR A 26 -0.94 21.47 0.38
CA THR A 26 -1.98 20.50 0.04
C THR A 26 -1.40 19.10 0.13
N PHE A 27 -2.26 18.09 0.11
CA PHE A 27 -1.83 16.69 -0.08
C PHE A 27 -0.82 16.53 -1.23
N TRP A 28 -0.99 17.32 -2.30
CA TRP A 28 -0.15 17.24 -3.50
C TRP A 28 1.25 17.79 -3.26
N THR A 29 1.42 18.87 -2.48
CA THR A 29 2.75 19.40 -2.13
C THR A 29 3.48 18.48 -1.15
N TRP A 30 2.76 17.91 -0.17
CA TRP A 30 3.27 16.86 0.71
C TRP A 30 3.79 15.66 -0.09
N ARG A 31 3.02 15.23 -1.11
CA ARG A 31 3.36 14.07 -1.96
C ARG A 31 4.66 14.26 -2.71
N GLU A 32 4.99 15.48 -3.16
CA GLU A 32 6.28 15.74 -3.81
C GLU A 32 7.46 15.60 -2.83
N THR A 33 7.30 16.00 -1.57
CA THR A 33 8.29 15.72 -0.51
C THR A 33 8.44 14.23 -0.26
N MET A 34 7.32 13.50 -0.20
CA MET A 34 7.32 12.04 -0.09
C MET A 34 8.05 11.37 -1.26
N TYR A 35 7.83 11.81 -2.50
CA TYR A 35 8.56 11.29 -3.66
C TYR A 35 10.06 11.57 -3.58
N ARG A 36 10.49 12.75 -3.14
CA ARG A 36 11.92 13.05 -2.95
C ARG A 36 12.57 12.08 -1.96
N LEU A 37 11.90 11.81 -0.83
CA LEU A 37 12.38 10.81 0.13
C LEU A 37 12.44 9.42 -0.49
N ALA A 38 11.34 8.98 -1.12
CA ALA A 38 11.25 7.67 -1.75
C ALA A 38 12.34 7.44 -2.81
N LEU A 39 12.78 8.49 -3.50
CA LEU A 39 13.85 8.40 -4.50
C LEU A 39 15.26 8.40 -3.88
N ALA A 40 15.43 8.96 -2.68
CA ALA A 40 16.72 9.06 -2.00
C ALA A 40 17.06 7.80 -1.18
N LEU A 41 16.07 7.09 -0.64
CA LEU A 41 16.31 5.97 0.27
C LEU A 41 16.90 4.74 -0.44
N SER A 42 18.02 4.25 0.08
CA SER A 42 18.60 2.96 -0.29
C SER A 42 17.80 1.79 0.31
N PRO A 43 18.03 0.53 -0.13
CA PRO A 43 17.40 -0.63 0.50
C PRO A 43 17.70 -0.76 2.00
N ASP A 44 18.92 -0.41 2.41
CA ASP A 44 19.33 -0.50 3.82
C ASP A 44 18.62 0.58 4.66
N ASP A 45 18.46 1.80 4.11
CA ASP A 45 17.70 2.87 4.77
C ASP A 45 16.23 2.48 4.96
N VAL A 46 15.60 1.88 3.94
CA VAL A 46 14.21 1.40 4.02
C VAL A 46 14.05 0.36 5.13
N GLN A 47 15.00 -0.58 5.25
CA GLN A 47 14.96 -1.57 6.33
C GLN A 47 15.05 -0.91 7.71
N ALA A 48 15.99 0.01 7.90
CA ALA A 48 16.20 0.68 9.18
C ALA A 48 14.98 1.51 9.60
N VAL A 49 14.43 2.30 8.69
CA VAL A 49 13.21 3.10 8.95
C VAL A 49 12.00 2.20 9.23
N ALA A 50 11.87 1.08 8.51
CA ALA A 50 10.79 0.13 8.77
C ALA A 50 10.92 -0.56 10.14
N ALA A 51 12.13 -0.94 10.54
CA ALA A 51 12.37 -1.52 11.86
C ALA A 51 12.01 -0.53 12.98
N LEU A 52 12.41 0.73 12.86
CA LEU A 52 12.00 1.78 13.80
C LEU A 52 10.47 1.90 13.89
N ALA A 53 9.79 2.04 12.74
CA ALA A 53 8.34 2.17 12.70
C ALA A 53 7.63 0.96 13.34
N TYR A 54 8.15 -0.24 13.14
CA TYR A 54 7.58 -1.46 13.69
C TYR A 54 7.78 -1.61 15.20
N VAL A 55 8.92 -1.19 15.75
CA VAL A 55 9.12 -1.15 17.21
C VAL A 55 8.14 -0.16 17.85
N GLU A 56 8.04 1.05 17.30
CA GLU A 56 7.10 2.06 17.81
C GLU A 56 5.63 1.58 17.73
N MET A 57 5.27 0.84 16.67
CA MET A 57 3.95 0.21 16.56
C MET A 57 3.73 -0.83 17.67
N LEU A 58 4.72 -1.68 17.95
CA LEU A 58 4.63 -2.68 19.02
C LEU A 58 4.50 -2.02 20.39
N GLU A 59 5.28 -0.97 20.65
CA GLU A 59 5.19 -0.16 21.89
C GLU A 59 3.83 0.51 22.06
N ALA A 60 3.20 0.93 20.95
CA ALA A 60 1.85 1.47 20.93
C ALA A 60 0.73 0.39 21.00
N GLY A 61 1.08 -0.89 21.13
CA GLY A 61 0.11 -2.00 21.28
C GLY A 61 -0.42 -2.58 19.97
N PHE A 62 0.18 -2.23 18.82
CA PHE A 62 -0.12 -2.89 17.57
C PHE A 62 0.55 -4.27 17.53
N SER A 63 -0.27 -5.30 17.38
CA SER A 63 0.17 -6.69 17.31
C SER A 63 -0.84 -7.48 16.47
N PRO A 64 -0.38 -8.33 15.54
CA PRO A 64 -1.25 -9.29 14.90
C PRO A 64 -1.63 -10.40 15.88
N GLY A 65 -2.83 -10.94 15.72
CA GLY A 65 -3.29 -12.08 16.51
C GLY A 65 -2.39 -13.30 16.31
N ARG A 66 -1.78 -13.76 17.41
CA ARG A 66 -1.00 -15.01 17.62
C ARG A 66 0.30 -15.18 16.81
N ARG A 67 1.40 -15.34 17.55
CA ARG A 67 2.70 -15.86 17.09
C ARG A 67 3.08 -17.12 17.86
N VAL A 68 3.73 -18.06 17.16
CA VAL A 68 4.57 -19.11 17.74
C VAL A 68 6.00 -18.85 17.23
N PRO A 69 7.03 -18.79 18.08
CA PRO A 69 8.40 -18.52 17.63
C PRO A 69 9.10 -19.80 17.14
N LEU A 70 9.97 -19.65 16.13
CA LEU A 70 10.98 -20.63 15.72
C LEU A 70 12.35 -19.92 15.64
N PRO A 71 13.44 -20.56 16.07
CA PRO A 71 14.78 -19.99 15.92
C PRO A 71 15.26 -20.20 14.48
N ALA A 72 15.69 -19.15 13.79
CA ALA A 72 16.34 -19.30 12.48
C ALA A 72 17.67 -18.54 12.41
N ARG A 73 18.70 -19.38 12.49
CA ARG A 73 20.13 -19.21 12.23
C ARG A 73 20.45 -18.36 10.98
N ARG A 74 21.56 -17.63 11.12
CA ARG A 74 22.24 -16.85 10.08
C ARG A 74 22.64 -17.71 8.87
N SER A 75 22.35 -17.25 7.65
CA SER A 75 23.08 -17.67 6.45
C SER A 75 23.33 -16.48 5.51
N ARG A 76 24.46 -16.54 4.79
CA ARG A 76 25.13 -15.43 4.08
C ARG A 76 25.10 -15.66 2.57
N ARG A 77 25.02 -14.55 1.80
CA ARG A 77 25.27 -14.36 0.33
C ARG A 77 24.22 -15.00 -0.60
N SER A 78 23.88 -14.44 -1.78
CA SER A 78 24.69 -13.71 -2.78
C SER A 78 23.91 -12.59 -3.51
N SER A 79 24.59 -11.91 -4.44
CA SER A 79 24.08 -10.89 -5.36
C SER A 79 23.93 -11.46 -6.76
N LEU A 80 22.72 -11.36 -7.31
CA LEU A 80 22.34 -11.18 -8.72
C LEU A 80 21.01 -10.42 -8.64
N SER A 81 20.82 -9.37 -9.45
CA SER A 81 19.65 -8.46 -9.50
C SER A 81 18.47 -8.92 -8.64
N ARG A 82 18.43 -8.53 -7.35
CA ARG A 82 17.56 -9.20 -6.36
C ARG A 82 16.09 -8.86 -6.63
N PRO A 83 15.29 -9.78 -7.22
CA PRO A 83 13.88 -9.52 -7.38
C PRO A 83 13.27 -9.36 -5.99
N ALA A 84 12.34 -8.42 -5.84
CA ALA A 84 11.73 -8.12 -4.55
C ALA A 84 12.74 -7.68 -3.45
N GLU A 85 13.81 -6.95 -3.79
CA GLU A 85 14.79 -6.46 -2.79
C GLU A 85 14.08 -5.68 -1.67
N MET A 86 13.28 -4.67 -2.02
CA MET A 86 12.56 -3.84 -1.05
C MET A 86 11.59 -4.67 -0.18
N ALA A 87 10.82 -5.58 -0.78
CA ALA A 87 9.96 -6.50 -0.04
C ALA A 87 10.76 -7.35 0.96
N GLY A 88 11.95 -7.82 0.56
CA GLY A 88 12.87 -8.52 1.46
C GLY A 88 13.35 -7.67 2.62
N ARG A 89 13.58 -6.37 2.41
CA ARG A 89 13.94 -5.42 3.47
C ARG A 89 12.81 -5.20 4.47
N ILE A 90 11.58 -5.11 3.99
CA ILE A 90 10.39 -5.04 4.85
C ILE A 90 10.22 -6.32 5.69
N ILE A 91 10.36 -7.50 5.06
CA ILE A 91 10.30 -8.79 5.76
C ILE A 91 11.42 -8.92 6.81
N ALA A 92 12.64 -8.48 6.46
CA ALA A 92 13.77 -8.49 7.39
C ALA A 92 13.52 -7.58 8.61
N ALA A 93 13.00 -6.37 8.40
CA ALA A 93 12.61 -5.47 9.48
C ALA A 93 11.53 -6.08 10.38
N ALA A 94 10.53 -6.75 9.81
CA ALA A 94 9.50 -7.45 10.60
C ALA A 94 10.07 -8.64 11.40
N GLY A 95 11.04 -9.35 10.82
CA GLY A 95 11.78 -10.41 11.49
C GLY A 95 12.63 -9.90 12.66
N GLU A 96 13.29 -8.74 12.48
CA GLU A 96 14.13 -8.10 13.49
C GLU A 96 13.34 -7.60 14.71
N THR A 97 12.18 -6.97 14.47
CA THR A 97 11.36 -6.39 15.53
C THR A 97 10.38 -7.38 16.16
N GLY A 98 10.04 -8.42 15.43
CA GLY A 98 9.02 -9.37 15.86
C GLY A 98 7.58 -8.87 15.69
N ILE A 99 7.32 -7.89 14.81
CA ILE A 99 5.95 -7.53 14.41
C ILE A 99 5.45 -8.48 13.32
N GLY A 100 4.25 -9.07 13.45
CA GLY A 100 3.73 -9.91 12.35
C GLY A 100 3.37 -9.07 11.14
N LEU A 101 3.43 -9.68 9.96
CA LEU A 101 3.45 -8.97 8.70
C LEU A 101 2.42 -9.54 7.73
N THR A 102 1.55 -8.68 7.22
CA THR A 102 0.89 -8.87 5.94
C THR A 102 1.59 -7.97 4.94
N LEU A 103 2.36 -8.56 4.02
CA LEU A 103 3.05 -7.80 2.98
C LEU A 103 2.14 -7.69 1.75
N LEU A 104 1.97 -6.44 1.29
CA LEU A 104 1.16 -6.08 0.14
C LEU A 104 2.04 -5.39 -0.90
N PRO A 105 2.71 -6.12 -1.81
CA PRO A 105 3.40 -5.50 -2.92
C PRO A 105 2.41 -4.68 -3.75
N VAL A 106 2.82 -3.45 -4.09
CA VAL A 106 1.95 -2.47 -4.73
C VAL A 106 2.10 -2.52 -6.25
N PHE A 107 0.99 -2.61 -6.97
CA PHE A 107 0.94 -2.41 -8.42
C PHE A 107 0.67 -0.93 -8.73
N TYR A 108 1.51 -0.36 -9.59
CA TYR A 108 1.44 1.04 -10.02
C TYR A 108 1.95 1.13 -11.44
N ALA A 109 1.15 1.63 -12.38
CA ALA A 109 1.53 1.76 -13.79
C ALA A 109 1.39 3.20 -14.31
N TYR A 110 0.45 3.99 -13.76
CA TYR A 110 0.04 5.27 -14.36
C TYR A 110 0.05 6.45 -13.39
N GLY A 111 0.14 7.65 -13.97
CA GLY A 111 0.09 8.92 -13.23
C GLY A 111 -1.33 9.42 -12.93
N GLY A 112 -2.36 8.88 -13.59
CA GLY A 112 -3.74 9.32 -13.49
C GLY A 112 -4.74 8.44 -14.27
N PHE A 113 -6.03 8.71 -14.08
CA PHE A 113 -7.13 7.98 -14.71
C PHE A 113 -6.99 7.92 -16.24
N GLY A 114 -7.47 6.83 -16.84
CA GLY A 114 -7.43 6.62 -18.29
C GLY A 114 -6.04 6.26 -18.83
N GLY A 115 -5.12 5.80 -17.98
CA GLY A 115 -3.79 5.36 -18.41
C GLY A 115 -2.82 6.52 -18.68
N GLN A 116 -2.96 7.63 -17.96
CA GLN A 116 -2.06 8.78 -18.13
C GLN A 116 -0.61 8.40 -17.80
N SER A 117 0.33 8.90 -18.60
CA SER A 117 1.75 8.60 -18.41
C SER A 117 2.23 9.02 -17.02
N PRO A 118 3.05 8.19 -16.35
CA PRO A 118 3.57 8.52 -15.04
C PRO A 118 4.57 9.68 -15.10
N ALA A 119 4.59 10.48 -14.04
CA ALA A 119 5.59 11.51 -13.82
C ALA A 119 6.97 10.90 -13.52
N PRO A 120 8.09 11.61 -13.81
CA PRO A 120 9.44 11.13 -13.49
C PRO A 120 9.66 10.80 -12.00
N SER A 121 8.90 11.44 -11.10
CA SER A 121 8.92 11.18 -9.66
C SER A 121 8.36 9.80 -9.28
N GLN A 122 7.50 9.21 -10.11
CA GLN A 122 6.87 7.91 -9.88
C GLN A 122 7.71 6.71 -10.36
N ARG A 123 8.86 6.95 -11.01
CA ARG A 123 9.67 5.93 -11.70
C ARG A 123 10.04 4.68 -10.88
N ARG A 124 10.15 4.78 -9.55
CA ARG A 124 10.48 3.64 -8.68
C ARG A 124 9.29 2.71 -8.42
N PHE A 125 8.07 3.14 -8.72
CA PHE A 125 6.84 2.39 -8.46
C PHE A 125 6.33 1.66 -9.70
N ILE A 126 6.74 2.12 -10.90
CA ILE A 126 6.18 1.64 -12.16
C ILE A 126 6.48 0.15 -12.37
N SER A 127 5.44 -0.62 -12.65
CA SER A 127 5.49 -2.04 -12.98
C SER A 127 4.44 -2.35 -14.05
N ASP A 128 4.75 -3.30 -14.92
CA ASP A 128 3.76 -4.01 -15.73
C ASP A 128 3.27 -5.29 -14.99
N PRO A 129 2.18 -5.94 -15.47
CA PRO A 129 1.63 -7.14 -14.83
C PRO A 129 2.59 -8.33 -14.73
N ASP A 130 3.46 -8.53 -15.72
CA ASP A 130 4.41 -9.66 -15.73
C ASP A 130 5.53 -9.45 -14.70
N ALA A 131 6.10 -8.25 -14.68
CA ALA A 131 7.06 -7.81 -13.68
C ALA A 131 6.46 -7.88 -12.27
N PHE A 132 5.19 -7.52 -12.12
CA PHE A 132 4.48 -7.62 -10.85
C PHE A 132 4.26 -9.08 -10.42
N GLY A 133 3.90 -9.98 -11.34
CA GLY A 133 3.84 -11.42 -11.08
C GLY A 133 5.17 -11.97 -10.55
N HIS A 134 6.29 -11.60 -11.19
CA HIS A 134 7.62 -11.97 -10.70
C HIS A 134 7.93 -11.40 -9.31
N LEU A 135 7.49 -10.16 -9.02
CA LEU A 135 7.63 -9.53 -7.70
C LEU A 135 6.86 -10.30 -6.63
N ILE A 136 5.61 -10.70 -6.90
CA ILE A 136 4.78 -11.49 -5.97
C ILE A 136 5.45 -12.82 -5.66
N GLU A 137 5.88 -13.55 -6.68
CA GLU A 137 6.55 -14.84 -6.51
C GLU A 137 7.86 -14.73 -5.72
N ALA A 138 8.66 -13.70 -5.99
CA ALA A 138 9.87 -13.43 -5.23
C ALA A 138 9.58 -13.01 -3.77
N SER A 139 8.48 -12.28 -3.53
CA SER A 139 8.03 -11.90 -2.19
C SER A 139 7.57 -13.11 -1.38
N ARG A 140 6.83 -14.04 -1.99
CA ARG A 140 6.44 -15.33 -1.37
C ARG A 140 7.67 -16.13 -0.93
N ARG A 141 8.70 -16.22 -1.77
CA ARG A 141 9.96 -16.91 -1.40
C ARG A 141 10.67 -16.23 -0.22
N LYS A 142 10.71 -14.90 -0.19
CA LYS A 142 11.31 -14.14 0.92
C LYS A 142 10.51 -14.27 2.21
N ALA A 143 9.18 -14.40 2.13
CA ALA A 143 8.29 -14.56 3.27
C ALA A 143 8.61 -15.80 4.12
N LEU A 144 9.24 -16.82 3.53
CA LEU A 144 9.71 -18.02 4.24
C LEU A 144 10.72 -17.70 5.36
N ALA A 145 11.44 -16.57 5.28
CA ALA A 145 12.33 -16.12 6.33
C ALA A 145 11.59 -15.56 7.56
N HIS A 146 10.29 -15.31 7.45
CA HIS A 146 9.44 -14.80 8.51
C HIS A 146 8.12 -15.58 8.58
N PRO A 147 8.09 -16.75 9.25
CA PRO A 147 6.91 -17.60 9.34
C PRO A 147 5.68 -16.85 9.86
N GLY A 148 4.54 -17.07 9.22
CA GLY A 148 3.29 -16.34 9.50
C GLY A 148 3.12 -15.05 8.69
N THR A 149 4.09 -14.69 7.83
CA THR A 149 3.87 -13.61 6.84
C THR A 149 2.75 -13.98 5.88
N VAL A 150 1.75 -13.12 5.77
CA VAL A 150 0.70 -13.22 4.74
C VAL A 150 1.12 -12.37 3.54
N ILE A 151 0.94 -12.89 2.33
CA ILE A 151 1.15 -12.13 1.09
C ILE A 151 -0.21 -11.85 0.46
N GLY A 152 -0.49 -10.57 0.20
CA GLY A 152 -1.60 -10.14 -0.61
C GLY A 152 -1.11 -9.29 -1.79
N VAL A 153 -2.01 -8.51 -2.39
CA VAL A 153 -1.68 -7.54 -3.46
C VAL A 153 -2.30 -6.19 -3.15
N ALA A 154 -1.66 -5.12 -3.63
CA ALA A 154 -2.22 -3.79 -3.53
C ALA A 154 -2.20 -3.05 -4.88
N PRO A 155 -3.27 -3.10 -5.70
CA PRO A 155 -3.45 -2.05 -6.70
C PRO A 155 -3.45 -0.69 -5.98
N HIS A 156 -2.54 0.22 -6.34
CA HIS A 156 -2.35 1.45 -5.58
C HIS A 156 -3.65 2.26 -5.45
N SER A 157 -4.22 2.67 -6.58
CA SER A 157 -5.52 3.35 -6.68
C SER A 157 -6.04 3.26 -8.11
N LEU A 158 -7.32 3.59 -8.35
CA LEU A 158 -7.88 3.64 -9.71
C LEU A 158 -7.18 4.64 -10.64
N ARG A 159 -6.40 5.58 -10.08
CA ARG A 159 -5.56 6.51 -10.84
C ARG A 159 -4.31 5.85 -11.41
N ALA A 160 -3.85 4.76 -10.81
CA ALA A 160 -2.55 4.17 -11.09
C ALA A 160 -2.62 2.84 -11.83
N ILE A 161 -3.82 2.38 -12.22
CA ILE A 161 -4.06 1.08 -12.84
C ILE A 161 -5.23 1.18 -13.84
N THR A 162 -5.17 0.42 -14.93
CA THR A 162 -6.32 0.25 -15.85
C THR A 162 -7.25 -0.89 -15.42
N PRO A 163 -8.51 -0.93 -15.88
CA PRO A 163 -9.41 -2.05 -15.59
C PRO A 163 -8.85 -3.41 -16.04
N GLN A 164 -8.17 -3.43 -17.20
CA GLN A 164 -7.57 -4.64 -17.76
C GLN A 164 -6.41 -5.15 -16.89
N GLU A 165 -5.52 -4.27 -16.45
CA GLU A 165 -4.44 -4.64 -15.53
C GLU A 165 -4.96 -5.04 -14.15
N LEU A 166 -6.00 -4.37 -13.65
CA LEU A 166 -6.64 -4.75 -12.40
C LEU A 166 -7.12 -6.20 -12.48
N ALA A 167 -7.87 -6.55 -13.53
CA ALA A 167 -8.29 -7.92 -13.75
C ALA A 167 -7.11 -8.90 -13.88
N ALA A 168 -6.00 -8.49 -14.50
CA ALA A 168 -4.81 -9.32 -14.67
C ALA A 168 -4.08 -9.60 -13.35
N ILE A 169 -4.00 -8.63 -12.43
CA ILE A 169 -3.23 -8.78 -11.18
C ILE A 169 -4.04 -9.38 -10.03
N LEU A 170 -5.38 -9.28 -10.04
CA LEU A 170 -6.22 -9.79 -8.95
C LEU A 170 -6.01 -11.29 -8.65
N PRO A 171 -5.88 -12.19 -9.65
CA PRO A 171 -5.55 -13.59 -9.40
C PRO A 171 -4.22 -13.80 -8.67
N LEU A 172 -3.27 -12.87 -8.80
CA LEU A 172 -1.96 -12.98 -8.12
C LEU A 172 -2.08 -12.87 -6.60
N ALA A 173 -3.20 -12.37 -6.07
CA ALA A 173 -3.48 -12.38 -4.63
C ALA A 173 -3.55 -13.79 -4.06
N GLY A 174 -3.96 -14.79 -4.84
CA GLY A 174 -4.37 -16.10 -4.31
C GLY A 174 -5.45 -15.92 -3.26
N ASP A 175 -5.30 -16.57 -2.11
CA ASP A 175 -6.19 -16.40 -0.94
C ASP A 175 -5.84 -15.17 -0.08
N GLY A 176 -4.83 -14.41 -0.47
CA GLY A 176 -4.37 -13.22 0.24
C GLY A 176 -5.33 -12.03 0.12
N PRO A 177 -5.18 -11.02 1.00
CA PRO A 177 -6.01 -9.82 0.98
C PRO A 177 -5.65 -8.90 -0.20
N ILE A 178 -6.60 -8.07 -0.61
CA ILE A 178 -6.47 -7.08 -1.67
C ILE A 178 -6.71 -5.69 -1.08
N HIS A 179 -5.73 -4.79 -1.16
CA HIS A 179 -5.86 -3.45 -0.61
C HIS A 179 -5.78 -2.39 -1.72
N ILE A 180 -6.59 -1.34 -1.62
CA ILE A 180 -6.58 -0.23 -2.59
C ILE A 180 -6.89 1.09 -1.91
N HIS A 181 -6.16 2.15 -2.24
CA HIS A 181 -6.56 3.51 -1.88
C HIS A 181 -7.74 3.95 -2.74
N ALA A 182 -8.83 4.35 -2.10
CA ALA A 182 -10.03 4.77 -2.81
C ALA A 182 -10.74 5.92 -2.08
N ALA A 183 -11.17 6.93 -2.84
CA ALA A 183 -11.97 8.07 -2.38
C ALA A 183 -11.35 8.84 -1.20
N GLU A 184 -10.02 8.92 -1.14
CA GLU A 184 -9.29 9.68 -0.13
C GLU A 184 -9.49 11.19 -0.31
N GLN A 185 -9.43 11.68 -1.55
CA GLN A 185 -9.44 13.11 -1.90
C GLN A 185 -10.65 13.46 -2.80
N LEU A 186 -11.27 14.63 -2.61
CA LEU A 186 -12.37 15.09 -3.48
C LEU A 186 -11.96 15.15 -4.96
N ARG A 187 -10.75 15.62 -5.26
CA ARG A 187 -10.22 15.63 -6.62
C ARG A 187 -10.20 14.24 -7.27
N GLU A 188 -9.88 13.19 -6.52
CA GLU A 188 -9.93 11.82 -7.05
C GLU A 188 -11.37 11.41 -7.40
N VAL A 189 -12.34 11.82 -6.59
CA VAL A 189 -13.75 11.56 -6.86
C VAL A 189 -14.20 12.26 -8.14
N ASP A 190 -13.87 13.54 -8.30
CA ASP A 190 -14.24 14.34 -9.46
C ASP A 190 -13.59 13.79 -10.74
N ASP A 191 -12.30 13.47 -10.68
CA ASP A 191 -11.57 12.88 -11.80
C ASP A 191 -12.13 11.50 -12.18
N CYS A 192 -12.54 10.68 -11.19
CA CYS A 192 -13.16 9.37 -11.43
C CYS A 192 -14.54 9.50 -12.09
N LEU A 193 -15.34 10.48 -11.66
CA LEU A 193 -16.64 10.80 -12.26
C LEU A 193 -16.46 11.28 -13.71
N ALA A 194 -15.50 12.14 -13.97
CA ALA A 194 -15.19 12.60 -15.33
C ALA A 194 -14.75 11.45 -16.25
N TRP A 195 -13.96 10.50 -15.72
CA TRP A 195 -13.45 9.36 -16.48
C TRP A 195 -14.51 8.27 -16.74
N SER A 196 -15.34 7.94 -15.75
CA SER A 196 -16.20 6.73 -15.79
C SER A 196 -17.68 6.98 -15.54
N GLY A 197 -18.07 8.20 -15.14
CA GLY A 197 -19.42 8.49 -14.65
C GLY A 197 -19.74 7.90 -13.28
N ARG A 198 -18.77 7.27 -12.60
CA ARG A 198 -18.93 6.61 -11.30
C ARG A 198 -17.95 7.17 -10.26
N ARG A 199 -18.33 7.11 -8.98
CA ARG A 199 -17.42 7.41 -7.87
C ARG A 199 -16.45 6.23 -7.65
N PRO A 200 -15.26 6.42 -7.05
CA PRO A 200 -14.24 5.37 -6.95
C PRO A 200 -14.72 4.06 -6.29
N VAL A 201 -15.40 4.17 -5.14
CA VAL A 201 -15.91 3.00 -4.40
C VAL A 201 -17.04 2.31 -5.15
N GLU A 202 -17.94 3.07 -5.79
CA GLU A 202 -19.03 2.51 -6.60
C GLU A 202 -18.46 1.74 -7.80
N TRP A 203 -17.48 2.34 -8.48
CA TRP A 203 -16.79 1.69 -9.59
C TRP A 203 -16.14 0.36 -9.16
N LEU A 204 -15.45 0.34 -8.03
CA LEU A 204 -14.82 -0.89 -7.51
C LEU A 204 -15.83 -1.98 -7.17
N LEU A 205 -16.96 -1.61 -6.54
CA LEU A 205 -18.01 -2.57 -6.20
C LEU A 205 -18.70 -3.15 -7.45
N GLU A 206 -18.88 -2.35 -8.49
CA GLU A 206 -19.51 -2.77 -9.73
C GLU A 206 -18.56 -3.57 -10.64
N GLN A 207 -17.31 -3.15 -10.76
CA GLN A 207 -16.39 -3.63 -11.80
C GLN A 207 -15.35 -4.64 -11.30
N ALA A 208 -14.95 -4.56 -10.02
CA ALA A 208 -13.90 -5.41 -9.47
C ALA A 208 -14.44 -6.61 -8.66
N ALA A 209 -15.78 -6.77 -8.58
CA ALA A 209 -16.45 -7.82 -7.80
C ALA A 209 -15.88 -7.94 -6.37
N ALA A 210 -15.74 -6.80 -5.69
CA ALA A 210 -15.10 -6.75 -4.38
C ALA A 210 -15.82 -7.64 -3.35
N ASP A 211 -15.06 -8.50 -2.69
CA ASP A 211 -15.48 -9.46 -1.67
C ASP A 211 -14.81 -9.16 -0.30
N SER A 212 -15.02 -10.01 0.70
CA SER A 212 -14.46 -9.83 2.05
C SER A 212 -12.92 -9.85 2.14
N ARG A 213 -12.20 -10.18 1.07
CA ARG A 213 -10.73 -10.08 1.02
C ARG A 213 -10.26 -8.65 0.73
N TRP A 214 -11.17 -7.76 0.32
CA TRP A 214 -10.82 -6.40 0.00
C TRP A 214 -10.73 -5.52 1.25
N CYS A 215 -9.80 -4.58 1.22
CA CYS A 215 -9.69 -3.48 2.16
C CYS A 215 -9.58 -2.18 1.36
N PHE A 216 -10.58 -1.32 1.45
CA PHE A 216 -10.54 0.01 0.84
C PHE A 216 -9.93 0.97 1.86
N VAL A 217 -8.73 1.44 1.56
CA VAL A 217 -7.98 2.36 2.40
C VAL A 217 -8.56 3.76 2.21
N HIS A 218 -8.77 4.47 3.32
CA HIS A 218 -9.46 5.74 3.47
C HIS A 218 -10.98 5.62 3.29
N ALA A 219 -11.45 5.46 2.05
CA ALA A 219 -12.86 5.50 1.69
C ALA A 219 -13.60 6.73 2.29
N THR A 220 -12.88 7.86 2.40
CA THR A 220 -13.32 9.06 3.13
C THR A 220 -14.52 9.73 2.47
N HIS A 221 -14.51 9.86 1.15
CA HIS A 221 -15.51 10.59 0.38
C HIS A 221 -16.56 9.66 -0.23
N MET A 222 -17.16 8.82 0.61
CA MET A 222 -18.30 7.97 0.23
C MET A 222 -19.63 8.71 0.39
N THR A 223 -20.53 8.52 -0.58
CA THR A 223 -21.92 8.97 -0.46
C THR A 223 -22.79 7.85 0.10
N PRO A 224 -23.75 8.13 0.99
CA PRO A 224 -24.75 7.16 1.40
C PRO A 224 -25.56 6.68 0.18
N GLY A 225 -25.67 5.37 0.01
CA GLY A 225 -26.41 4.75 -1.08
C GLY A 225 -26.51 3.23 -0.89
N PRO A 226 -27.31 2.53 -1.72
CA PRO A 226 -27.51 1.08 -1.58
C PRO A 226 -26.20 0.28 -1.65
N LEU A 227 -25.32 0.60 -2.61
CA LEU A 227 -24.01 -0.05 -2.79
C LEU A 227 -23.05 0.22 -1.62
N THR A 228 -23.00 1.46 -1.13
CA THR A 228 -22.13 1.83 -0.01
C THR A 228 -22.64 1.32 1.34
N THR A 229 -23.94 1.07 1.45
CA THR A 229 -24.56 0.39 2.61
C THR A 229 -24.27 -1.10 2.58
N ALA A 230 -24.42 -1.76 1.42
CA ALA A 230 -24.04 -3.16 1.24
C ALA A 230 -22.54 -3.38 1.51
N PHE A 231 -21.69 -2.44 1.08
CA PHE A 231 -20.26 -2.41 1.38
C PHE A 231 -19.96 -2.44 2.87
N LYS A 232 -20.63 -1.62 3.69
CA LYS A 232 -20.48 -1.62 5.16
C LYS A 232 -20.89 -2.96 5.81
N ILE A 233 -21.70 -3.77 5.14
CA ILE A 233 -22.23 -5.05 5.62
C ILE A 233 -21.44 -6.25 5.06
N SER A 234 -20.76 -6.08 3.92
CA SER A 234 -20.10 -7.14 3.13
C SER A 234 -18.83 -7.76 3.74
N GLY A 235 -18.32 -7.21 4.85
CA GLY A 235 -17.04 -7.63 5.43
C GLY A 235 -15.81 -7.06 4.72
N VAL A 236 -15.99 -6.21 3.70
CA VAL A 236 -14.90 -5.40 3.12
C VAL A 236 -14.38 -4.43 4.18
N GLY A 237 -13.07 -4.46 4.44
CA GLY A 237 -12.45 -3.60 5.44
C GLY A 237 -12.40 -2.14 4.97
N VAL A 238 -12.72 -1.20 5.87
CA VAL A 238 -12.37 0.22 5.69
C VAL A 238 -11.33 0.58 6.73
N TRP A 239 -10.19 1.08 6.29
CA TRP A 239 -9.18 1.64 7.20
C TRP A 239 -9.15 3.16 7.07
N HIS A 240 -9.54 3.86 8.13
CA HIS A 240 -9.39 5.30 8.24
C HIS A 240 -8.01 5.59 8.85
N GLY A 241 -7.18 6.35 8.15
CA GLY A 241 -5.84 6.71 8.60
C GLY A 241 -5.88 7.88 9.56
N GLY A 242 -6.64 7.81 10.65
CA GLY A 242 -7.10 8.94 11.46
C GLY A 242 -6.16 10.15 11.60
N ALA A 243 -4.87 9.96 11.91
CA ALA A 243 -3.90 11.06 12.02
C ALA A 243 -3.41 11.61 10.65
N GLN A 244 -3.31 10.76 9.62
CA GLN A 244 -2.98 11.15 8.24
C GLN A 244 -4.19 11.80 7.53
N ASP A 245 -5.41 11.29 7.77
CA ASP A 245 -6.64 11.84 7.18
C ASP A 245 -7.04 13.20 7.79
N ALA A 246 -6.57 13.52 9.00
CA ALA A 246 -6.88 14.76 9.70
C ALA A 246 -6.15 16.00 9.14
N MET A 247 -5.07 15.84 8.37
CA MET A 247 -4.36 16.97 7.76
C MET A 247 -5.15 17.66 6.64
N TYR A 248 -6.20 17.04 6.12
CA TYR A 248 -6.82 17.43 4.84
C TYR A 248 -8.36 17.53 4.90
N ARG A 249 -8.94 17.58 6.10
CA ARG A 249 -10.33 17.99 6.32
C ARG A 249 -10.41 19.49 6.58
#